data_AF-A0A1X0SB77-F1
#
_entry.id   AF-A0A1X0SB77-F1
#
_cell.length_a   1.000
_cell.length_b   1.000
_cell.length_c   1.000
_cell.angle_alpha   90.00
_cell.angle_beta   90.00
_cell.angle_gamma   90.00
#
_symmetry.space_group_name_H-M   'P 1'
#
loop_
_entity.id
_entity.type
_entity.pdbx_description
1 polymer ?
#
loop_
_entity_poly.entity_id
_entity_poly.type
_entity_poly.pdbx_seq_one_letter_code
_entity_poly.pdbx_strand_id
1 'polypeptide(L)'
;IQTGGFGACFVFSRKAKEEKATAQLGLEDFSDQEIQEHFQPCAVDPGRTHVFTATIQHEEGNLETRGCSEKERQCYNGAKRRTCQIGKLKLRADIKTIKTGFSLAKTVDMEKTNAYVTYALINVPRLFRFYDERSAPFRFYDYQGRQRSNAEIASILINGGKKYNKTKQNRKHRKKKEEARK
;
A
#
# COMPACT_ATOMS: atom_id res chain seq x y z
N ILE A 1 11.32 2.15 32.47
CA ILE A 1 12.11 1.10 31.78
C ILE A 1 12.18 1.46 30.31
N GLN A 2 13.31 1.98 29.83
CA GLN A 2 13.55 2.30 28.41
C GLN A 2 13.99 1.02 27.70
N THR A 3 13.23 0.55 26.72
CA THR A 3 13.69 -0.51 25.82
C THR A 3 14.46 0.14 24.68
N GLY A 4 15.80 0.16 24.79
CA GLY A 4 16.68 0.54 23.69
C GLY A 4 16.37 -0.36 22.50
N GLY A 5 15.84 0.22 21.42
CA GLY A 5 15.34 -0.53 20.27
C GLY A 5 16.41 -1.39 19.64
N PHE A 6 16.48 -2.66 20.03
CA PHE A 6 17.20 -3.69 19.31
C PHE A 6 16.24 -4.30 18.29
N GLY A 7 16.57 -4.14 17.00
CA GLY A 7 15.91 -4.87 15.92
C GLY A 7 16.67 -6.16 15.64
N ALA A 8 16.01 -7.31 15.82
CA ALA A 8 16.56 -8.58 15.37
C ALA A 8 16.40 -8.70 13.85
N CYS A 9 17.50 -8.89 13.14
CA CYS A 9 17.51 -9.14 11.70
C CYS A 9 17.61 -10.65 11.48
N PHE A 10 16.51 -11.30 11.11
CA PHE A 10 16.51 -12.72 10.76
C PHE A 10 16.85 -12.88 9.28
N VAL A 11 17.97 -13.53 8.98
CA VAL A 11 18.32 -13.96 7.63
C VAL A 11 17.83 -15.40 7.47
N PHE A 12 16.78 -15.59 6.66
CA PHE A 12 16.34 -16.92 6.25
C PHE A 12 17.20 -17.39 5.09
N SER A 13 18.17 -18.25 5.37
CA SER A 13 18.89 -19.00 4.34
C SER A 13 18.04 -20.21 3.96
N ARG A 14 17.65 -20.35 2.69
CA ARG A 14 17.06 -21.60 2.20
C ARG A 14 18.07 -22.72 2.38
N LYS A 15 17.72 -23.77 3.11
CA LYS A 15 18.45 -25.05 3.07
C LYS A 15 18.53 -25.48 1.60
N ALA A 16 19.68 -26.00 1.17
CA ALA A 16 19.82 -26.60 -0.15
C ALA A 16 18.64 -27.56 -0.37
N LYS A 17 17.98 -27.46 -1.54
CA LYS A 17 16.92 -28.39 -1.91
C LYS A 17 17.54 -29.79 -1.90
N GLU A 18 17.25 -30.58 -0.88
CA GLU A 18 17.11 -32.01 -1.13
C GLU A 18 16.05 -32.12 -2.23
N GLU A 19 16.30 -32.96 -3.22
CA GLU A 19 15.32 -33.37 -4.22
C GLU A 19 14.18 -34.07 -3.48
N LYS A 20 13.31 -33.28 -2.85
CA LYS A 20 12.09 -33.77 -2.27
C LYS A 20 11.30 -34.32 -3.43
N ALA A 21 11.06 -35.63 -3.39
CA ALA A 21 9.99 -36.28 -4.14
C ALA A 21 8.81 -35.31 -4.21
N THR A 22 8.33 -35.05 -5.41
CA THR A 22 7.22 -34.15 -5.70
C THR A 22 6.11 -34.44 -4.70
N ALA A 23 5.97 -33.60 -3.67
CA ALA A 23 4.91 -33.78 -2.70
C ALA A 23 3.61 -33.62 -3.49
N GLN A 24 2.90 -34.73 -3.70
CA GLN A 24 1.59 -34.71 -4.33
C GLN A 24 0.66 -33.98 -3.36
N LEU A 25 0.44 -32.70 -3.63
CA LEU A 25 -0.57 -31.90 -2.95
C LEU A 25 -1.91 -32.35 -3.52
N GLY A 26 -2.58 -33.26 -2.82
CA GLY A 26 -3.98 -33.61 -3.07
C GLY A 26 -4.90 -32.63 -2.34
N LEU A 27 -6.03 -32.28 -2.95
CA LEU A 27 -7.14 -31.61 -2.28
C LEU A 27 -8.08 -32.72 -1.78
N GLU A 28 -8.12 -32.95 -0.46
CA GLU A 28 -9.03 -33.95 0.12
C GLU A 28 -10.50 -33.48 0.08
N ASP A 29 -10.71 -32.16 0.02
CA ASP A 29 -12.03 -31.52 0.12
C ASP A 29 -12.77 -31.40 -1.22
N PHE A 30 -12.08 -31.58 -2.36
CA PHE A 30 -12.66 -31.36 -3.69
C PHE A 30 -12.24 -32.47 -4.65
N SER A 31 -13.19 -32.95 -5.45
CA SER A 31 -12.88 -33.84 -6.57
C SER A 31 -12.23 -33.06 -7.73
N ASP A 32 -11.40 -33.74 -8.53
CA ASP A 32 -10.80 -33.15 -9.73
C ASP A 32 -11.86 -32.61 -10.70
N GLN A 33 -13.01 -33.28 -10.76
CA GLN A 33 -14.13 -32.86 -11.59
C GLN A 33 -14.76 -31.55 -11.10
N GLU A 34 -15.01 -31.41 -9.79
CA GLU A 34 -15.50 -30.16 -9.21
C GLU A 34 -14.52 -29.01 -9.41
N ILE A 35 -13.21 -29.27 -9.27
CA ILE A 35 -12.17 -28.26 -9.50
C ILE A 35 -12.22 -27.77 -10.94
N GLN A 36 -12.33 -28.67 -11.92
CA GLN A 36 -12.39 -28.31 -13.33
C GLN A 36 -13.70 -27.61 -13.71
N GLU A 37 -14.83 -28.03 -13.15
CA GLU A 37 -16.15 -27.49 -13.51
C GLU A 37 -16.49 -26.16 -12.79
N HIS A 38 -15.98 -25.95 -11.58
CA HIS A 38 -16.43 -24.84 -10.72
C HIS A 38 -15.31 -23.86 -10.31
N PHE A 39 -14.04 -24.23 -10.48
CA PHE A 39 -12.94 -23.42 -9.99
C PHE A 39 -11.95 -23.04 -11.10
N GLN A 40 -11.34 -21.86 -10.95
CA GLN A 40 -10.22 -21.46 -11.78
C GLN A 40 -8.92 -21.58 -10.98
N PRO A 41 -8.07 -22.60 -11.25
CA PRO A 41 -6.81 -22.75 -10.54
C PRO A 41 -5.88 -21.57 -10.85
N CYS A 42 -5.38 -20.94 -9.78
CA CYS A 42 -4.48 -19.79 -9.85
C CYS A 42 -3.31 -20.03 -8.88
N ALA A 43 -2.08 -20.06 -9.38
CA ALA A 43 -0.91 -20.10 -8.50
C ALA A 43 -0.52 -18.66 -8.15
N VAL A 44 -0.53 -18.31 -6.87
CA VAL A 44 -0.25 -16.96 -6.37
C VAL A 44 1.03 -16.96 -5.53
N ASP A 45 1.97 -16.10 -5.91
CA ASP A 45 3.24 -15.89 -5.21
C ASP A 45 3.31 -14.46 -4.63
N PRO A 46 3.28 -14.30 -3.29
CA PRO A 46 3.55 -13.02 -2.65
C PRO A 46 5.05 -12.74 -2.59
N GLY A 47 5.46 -11.54 -3.01
CA GLY A 47 6.87 -11.14 -3.06
C GLY A 47 7.22 -9.95 -2.18
N ARG A 48 8.51 -9.60 -2.12
CA ARG A 48 8.98 -8.38 -1.41
C ARG A 48 8.67 -7.10 -2.19
N THR A 49 8.85 -7.15 -3.51
CA THR A 49 8.61 -6.02 -4.43
C THR A 49 7.19 -6.03 -4.99
N HIS A 50 6.59 -7.22 -5.05
CA HIS A 50 5.27 -7.46 -5.58
C HIS A 50 4.32 -7.88 -4.47
N VAL A 51 3.17 -7.22 -4.37
CA VAL A 51 2.08 -7.64 -3.49
C VAL A 51 1.69 -9.08 -3.82
N PHE A 52 1.57 -9.36 -5.11
CA PHE A 52 1.43 -10.71 -5.63
C PHE A 52 1.85 -10.75 -7.11
N THR A 53 2.26 -11.94 -7.53
CA THR A 53 2.28 -12.40 -8.91
C THR A 53 1.40 -13.63 -8.98
N ALA A 54 0.51 -13.72 -9.95
CA ALA A 54 -0.39 -14.85 -10.14
C ALA A 54 -0.23 -15.38 -11.56
N THR A 55 -0.12 -16.70 -11.70
CA THR A 55 -0.23 -17.38 -12.99
C THR A 55 -1.58 -18.07 -13.05
N ILE A 56 -2.36 -17.72 -14.07
CA ILE A 56 -3.72 -18.19 -14.28
C ILE A 56 -3.72 -19.06 -15.52
N GLN A 57 -4.26 -20.27 -15.40
CA GLN A 57 -4.47 -21.16 -16.52
C GLN A 57 -5.88 -20.95 -17.06
N HIS A 58 -5.99 -20.69 -18.37
CA HIS A 58 -7.25 -20.60 -19.08
C HIS A 58 -7.57 -21.91 -19.80
N GLU A 59 -8.84 -22.11 -20.16
CA GLU A 59 -9.37 -23.35 -20.77
C GLU A 59 -8.62 -23.80 -22.03
N GLU A 60 -8.03 -22.87 -22.78
CA GLU A 60 -7.27 -23.15 -24.01
C GLU A 60 -5.79 -23.51 -23.77
N GLY A 61 -5.38 -23.74 -22.51
CA GLY A 61 -3.97 -23.97 -22.14
C GLY A 61 -3.11 -22.68 -22.15
N ASN A 62 -3.74 -21.53 -22.38
CA ASN A 62 -3.08 -20.24 -22.33
C ASN A 62 -2.77 -19.87 -20.86
N LEU A 63 -1.50 -19.58 -20.59
CA LEU A 63 -1.03 -19.11 -19.28
C LEU A 63 -0.97 -17.58 -19.26
N GLU A 64 -1.70 -16.95 -18.34
CA GLU A 64 -1.66 -15.52 -18.12
C GLU A 64 -0.98 -15.19 -16.80
N THR A 65 0.08 -14.36 -16.84
CA THR A 65 0.73 -13.83 -15.64
C THR A 65 0.17 -12.46 -15.30
N ARG A 66 -0.48 -12.35 -14.15
CA ARG A 66 -0.97 -11.10 -13.57
C ARG A 66 -0.15 -10.72 -12.35
N GLY A 67 -0.08 -9.45 -12.02
CA GLY A 67 0.61 -9.05 -10.80
C GLY A 67 0.37 -7.60 -10.42
N CYS A 68 0.55 -7.33 -9.13
CA CYS A 68 0.52 -5.99 -8.56
C CYS A 68 1.81 -5.74 -7.79
N SER A 69 2.55 -4.71 -8.19
CA SER A 69 3.70 -4.23 -7.42
C SER A 69 3.29 -3.44 -6.18
N GLU A 70 4.18 -3.36 -5.20
CA GLU A 70 3.94 -2.52 -4.01
C GLU A 70 3.85 -1.03 -4.39
N LYS A 71 4.57 -0.61 -5.43
CA LYS A 71 4.46 0.74 -6.02
C LYS A 71 3.07 0.99 -6.60
N GLU A 72 2.50 0.03 -7.33
CA GLU A 72 1.15 0.13 -7.89
C GLU A 72 0.10 0.20 -6.78
N ARG A 73 0.20 -0.62 -5.74
CA ARG A 73 -0.66 -0.56 -4.55
C ARG A 73 -0.68 0.83 -3.93
N GLN A 74 0.49 1.42 -3.72
CA GLN A 74 0.60 2.78 -3.18
C GLN A 74 -0.03 3.84 -4.10
N CYS A 75 0.08 3.66 -5.42
CA CYS A 75 -0.58 4.51 -6.41
C CYS A 75 -2.12 4.41 -6.33
N TYR A 76 -2.67 3.20 -6.20
CA TYR A 76 -4.13 3.00 -6.07
C TYR A 76 -4.69 3.60 -4.77
N ASN A 77 -3.93 3.53 -3.68
CA ASN A 77 -4.32 4.16 -2.42
C ASN A 77 -4.39 5.70 -2.54
N GLY A 78 -3.57 6.30 -3.41
CA GLY A 78 -3.52 7.75 -3.59
C GLY A 78 -2.83 8.51 -2.46
N ALA A 79 -2.14 7.79 -1.57
CA ALA A 79 -1.44 8.34 -0.41
C ALA A 79 -0.43 9.42 -0.81
N LYS A 80 0.37 9.20 -1.85
CA LYS A 80 1.37 10.18 -2.33
C LYS A 80 0.75 11.54 -2.67
N ARG A 81 -0.40 11.55 -3.35
CA ARG A 81 -1.10 12.80 -3.72
C ARG A 81 -1.59 13.53 -2.47
N ARG A 82 -2.16 12.81 -1.50
CA ARG A 82 -2.61 13.38 -0.22
C ARG A 82 -1.44 13.91 0.60
N THR A 83 -0.34 13.18 0.71
CA THR A 83 0.88 13.64 1.40
C THR A 83 1.40 14.95 0.81
N CYS A 84 1.38 15.09 -0.52
CA CYS A 84 1.74 16.35 -1.19
C CYS A 84 0.79 17.50 -0.81
N GLN A 85 -0.53 17.26 -0.83
CA GLN A 85 -1.53 18.26 -0.43
C GLN A 85 -1.37 18.68 1.04
N ILE A 86 -1.23 17.72 1.96
CA ILE A 86 -0.99 17.96 3.38
C ILE A 86 0.33 18.74 3.57
N GLY A 87 1.37 18.43 2.79
CA GLY A 87 2.62 19.17 2.79
C GLY A 87 2.44 20.66 2.44
N LYS A 88 1.65 20.96 1.41
CA LYS A 88 1.30 22.34 1.03
C LYS A 88 0.49 23.05 2.13
N LEU A 89 -0.45 22.35 2.76
CA LEU A 89 -1.23 22.90 3.88
C LEU A 89 -0.36 23.20 5.08
N LYS A 90 0.59 22.31 5.43
CA LYS A 90 1.56 22.54 6.51
C LYS A 90 2.45 23.75 6.24
N LEU A 91 2.84 23.97 4.99
CA LEU A 91 3.64 25.13 4.60
C LEU A 91 2.83 26.43 4.73
N ARG A 92 1.59 26.45 4.24
CA ARG A 92 0.70 27.63 4.35
C ARG A 92 0.33 27.98 5.80
N ALA A 93 0.19 26.98 6.65
CA ALA A 93 -0.14 27.17 8.07
C ALA A 93 1.11 27.33 8.96
N ASP A 94 2.31 27.47 8.36
CA ASP A 94 3.59 27.62 9.06
C ASP A 94 3.94 26.47 10.05
N ILE A 95 3.24 25.35 9.93
CA ILE A 95 3.43 24.15 10.78
C ILE A 95 4.80 23.52 10.51
N LYS A 96 5.34 23.68 9.30
CA LYS A 96 6.67 23.15 8.96
C LYS A 96 7.76 23.85 9.79
N THR A 97 7.68 25.17 9.94
CA THR A 97 8.62 25.97 10.74
C THR A 97 8.52 25.59 12.21
N ILE A 98 7.30 25.50 12.75
CA ILE A 98 7.04 25.02 14.11
C ILE A 98 7.67 23.63 14.33
N LYS A 99 7.53 22.71 13.37
CA LYS A 99 8.14 21.38 13.47
C LYS A 99 9.66 21.40 13.47
N THR A 100 10.26 22.35 12.76
CA THR A 100 11.72 22.45 12.63
C THR A 100 12.33 23.14 13.86
N GLY A 101 11.55 23.96 14.56
CA GLY A 101 11.94 24.61 15.81
C GLY A 101 11.99 23.68 17.03
N PHE A 102 11.42 22.47 16.97
CA PHE A 102 11.61 21.48 18.03
C PHE A 102 13.05 20.96 18.00
N SER A 103 13.77 21.13 19.12
CA SER A 103 15.09 20.56 19.31
C SER A 103 15.04 19.02 19.24
N LEU A 104 16.02 18.42 18.56
CA LEU A 104 16.16 16.97 18.53
C LEU A 104 16.77 16.51 19.87
N ALA A 105 16.13 15.54 20.52
CA ALA A 105 16.58 15.00 21.80
C ALA A 105 17.94 14.31 21.65
N LYS A 106 19.02 15.04 21.88
CA LYS A 106 20.37 14.47 22.07
C LYS A 106 20.99 15.20 23.26
N THR A 107 21.21 14.43 24.32
CA THR A 107 21.72 14.84 25.65
C THR A 107 20.68 15.52 26.54
N VAL A 108 20.47 14.95 27.73
CA VAL A 108 19.56 15.48 28.76
C VAL A 108 20.22 16.72 29.37
N ASP A 109 19.66 17.87 29.04
CA ASP A 109 20.02 19.17 29.58
C ASP A 109 18.71 19.82 30.04
N MET A 110 18.66 20.21 31.31
CA MET A 110 17.43 20.72 31.94
C MET A 110 16.97 22.03 31.30
N GLU A 111 17.89 22.89 30.89
CA GLU A 111 17.56 24.16 30.23
C GLU A 111 16.96 23.92 28.84
N LYS A 112 17.58 23.02 28.05
CA LYS A 112 17.07 22.61 26.74
C LYS A 112 15.71 21.91 26.84
N THR A 113 15.48 21.16 27.91
CA THR A 113 14.20 20.51 28.18
C THR A 113 13.12 21.53 28.50
N ASN A 114 13.40 22.51 29.38
CA ASN A 114 12.47 23.59 29.67
C ASN A 114 12.17 24.46 28.44
N ALA A 115 13.18 24.77 27.62
CA ALA A 115 13.00 25.49 26.37
C ALA A 115 12.12 24.69 25.38
N TYR A 116 12.33 23.38 25.27
CA TYR A 116 11.50 22.50 24.45
C TYR A 116 10.04 22.48 24.93
N VAL A 117 9.81 22.30 26.24
CA VAL A 117 8.45 22.25 26.82
C VAL A 117 7.74 23.60 26.63
N THR A 118 8.45 24.70 26.87
CA THR A 118 7.92 26.05 26.68
C THR A 118 7.54 26.29 25.21
N TYR A 119 8.41 25.91 24.28
CA TYR A 119 8.15 26.00 22.85
C TYR A 119 6.97 25.13 22.42
N ALA A 120 6.85 23.92 22.98
CA ALA A 120 5.72 23.04 22.74
C ALA A 120 4.40 23.69 23.18
N LEU A 121 4.33 24.14 24.44
CA LEU A 121 3.13 24.75 25.03
C LEU A 121 2.66 25.99 24.26
N ILE A 122 3.58 26.87 23.84
CA ILE A 122 3.25 28.05 23.04
C ILE A 122 2.62 27.67 21.69
N ASN A 123 3.09 26.59 21.07
CA ASN A 123 2.64 26.17 19.74
C ASN A 123 1.49 25.16 19.76
N VAL A 124 1.13 24.60 20.91
CA VAL A 124 0.02 23.63 21.10
C VAL A 124 -1.28 24.12 20.43
N PRO A 125 -1.80 25.34 20.68
CA PRO A 125 -3.06 25.76 20.08
C PRO A 125 -3.03 25.79 18.54
N ARG A 126 -1.89 26.19 17.95
CA ARG A 126 -1.69 26.22 16.49
C ARG A 126 -1.64 24.81 15.91
N LEU A 127 -0.98 23.88 16.62
CA LEU A 127 -0.92 22.47 16.23
C LEU A 127 -2.29 21.80 16.34
N PHE A 128 -3.01 21.98 17.45
CA PHE A 128 -4.36 21.45 17.63
C PHE A 128 -5.31 21.98 16.56
N ARG A 129 -5.37 23.29 16.33
CA ARG A 129 -6.20 23.87 15.26
C ARG A 129 -5.90 23.29 13.86
N PHE A 130 -4.65 22.90 13.60
CA PHE A 130 -4.28 22.28 12.33
C PHE A 130 -4.62 20.78 12.27
N TYR A 131 -4.46 20.03 13.36
CA TYR A 131 -4.62 18.57 13.39
C TYR A 131 -5.97 18.08 13.90
N ASP A 132 -6.81 18.93 14.47
CA ASP A 132 -8.11 18.53 15.01
C ASP A 132 -9.15 18.36 13.87
N GLU A 133 -9.85 19.42 13.48
CA GLU A 133 -10.91 19.34 12.45
C GLU A 133 -10.38 19.08 11.04
N ARG A 134 -9.26 19.70 10.66
CA ARG A 134 -8.72 19.61 9.30
C ARG A 134 -8.09 18.26 8.99
N SER A 135 -7.78 17.43 9.99
CA SER A 135 -7.11 16.15 9.78
C SER A 135 -8.06 14.96 9.64
N ALA A 136 -9.26 15.03 10.21
CA ALA A 136 -10.24 13.95 10.16
C ALA A 136 -10.58 13.51 8.73
N PRO A 137 -10.81 14.41 7.75
CA PRO A 137 -11.04 14.00 6.36
C PRO A 137 -9.85 13.25 5.75
N PHE A 138 -8.61 13.64 6.08
CA PHE A 138 -7.43 12.96 5.55
C PHE A 138 -7.31 11.52 6.07
N ARG A 139 -7.62 11.27 7.35
CA ARG A 139 -7.66 9.92 7.92
C ARG A 139 -8.73 9.06 7.25
N PHE A 140 -9.91 9.63 7.02
CA PHE A 140 -10.98 8.96 6.29
C PHE A 140 -10.56 8.62 4.85
N TYR A 141 -9.95 9.56 4.13
CA TYR A 141 -9.45 9.32 2.77
C TYR A 141 -8.31 8.31 2.71
N ASP A 142 -7.48 8.21 3.75
CA ASP A 142 -6.47 7.17 3.87
C ASP A 142 -7.09 5.79 4.04
N TYR A 143 -8.12 5.68 4.88
CA TYR A 143 -8.90 4.45 5.02
C TYR A 143 -9.55 4.06 3.69
N GLN A 144 -10.30 4.98 3.07
CA GLN A 144 -10.96 4.76 1.78
C GLN A 144 -9.95 4.45 0.66
N GLY A 145 -8.77 5.07 0.70
CA GLY A 145 -7.67 4.79 -0.21
C GLY A 145 -7.18 3.35 -0.10
N ARG A 146 -6.98 2.85 1.12
CA ARG A 146 -6.62 1.43 1.35
C ARG A 146 -7.69 0.48 0.81
N GLN A 147 -8.97 0.77 1.06
CA GLN A 147 -10.07 -0.04 0.55
C GLN A 147 -10.10 -0.09 -0.99
N ARG A 148 -9.98 1.07 -1.65
CA ARG A 148 -9.87 1.14 -3.11
C ARG A 148 -8.68 0.37 -3.65
N SER A 149 -7.54 0.44 -2.97
CA SER A 149 -6.34 -0.30 -3.35
C SER A 149 -6.55 -1.81 -3.26
N ASN A 150 -7.14 -2.29 -2.16
CA ASN A 150 -7.42 -3.72 -1.97
C ASN A 150 -8.43 -4.22 -3.02
N ALA A 151 -9.48 -3.43 -3.30
CA ALA A 151 -10.47 -3.75 -4.32
C ALA A 151 -9.83 -3.83 -5.73
N GLU A 152 -8.92 -2.92 -6.09
CA GLU A 152 -8.25 -2.98 -7.40
C GLU A 152 -7.27 -4.16 -7.46
N ILE A 153 -6.56 -4.49 -6.38
CA ILE A 153 -5.69 -5.69 -6.28
C ILE A 153 -6.51 -6.96 -6.52
N ALA A 154 -7.65 -7.12 -5.83
CA ALA A 154 -8.55 -8.25 -6.04
C ALA A 154 -9.10 -8.28 -7.47
N SER A 155 -9.46 -7.11 -8.02
CA SER A 155 -9.91 -6.99 -9.40
C SER A 155 -8.85 -7.42 -10.41
N ILE A 156 -7.58 -7.10 -10.17
CA ILE A 156 -6.44 -7.55 -10.97
C ILE A 156 -6.32 -9.07 -10.93
N LEU A 157 -6.47 -9.69 -9.76
CA LEU A 157 -6.38 -11.15 -9.64
C LEU A 157 -7.52 -11.85 -10.40
N ILE A 158 -8.76 -11.48 -10.12
CA ILE A 158 -9.96 -12.17 -10.64
C ILE A 158 -10.14 -11.91 -12.15
N ASN A 159 -10.22 -10.63 -12.56
CA ASN A 159 -10.67 -10.23 -13.90
C ASN A 159 -9.61 -9.44 -14.68
N GLY A 160 -8.36 -9.41 -14.21
CA GLY A 160 -7.29 -8.59 -14.80
C GLY A 160 -7.37 -7.08 -14.47
N GLY A 161 -8.42 -6.63 -13.77
CA GLY A 161 -8.62 -5.25 -13.36
C GLY A 161 -8.53 -4.26 -14.52
N LYS A 162 -8.24 -2.99 -14.24
CA LYS A 162 -7.98 -2.00 -15.31
C LYS A 162 -6.65 -2.24 -16.02
N LYS A 163 -5.72 -2.96 -15.39
CA LYS A 163 -4.34 -3.14 -15.86
C LYS A 163 -4.25 -4.09 -17.05
N TYR A 164 -4.92 -5.23 -16.98
CA TYR A 164 -4.86 -6.28 -18.01
C TYR A 164 -6.09 -6.30 -18.94
N ASN A 165 -7.19 -5.62 -18.58
CA ASN A 165 -8.38 -5.52 -19.44
C ASN A 165 -8.23 -4.47 -20.55
N LYS A 166 -7.68 -4.88 -21.70
CA LYS A 166 -7.43 -4.03 -22.89
C LYS A 166 -8.72 -3.40 -23.43
N THR A 167 -9.84 -4.12 -23.41
CA THR A 167 -11.14 -3.65 -23.94
C THR A 167 -11.66 -2.44 -23.15
N LYS A 168 -11.56 -2.49 -21.82
CA LYS A 168 -11.92 -1.37 -20.93
C LYS A 168 -10.97 -0.17 -21.10
N GLN A 169 -9.67 -0.41 -21.31
CA GLN A 169 -8.70 0.67 -21.58
C GLN A 169 -9.02 1.41 -22.88
N ASN A 170 -9.28 0.67 -23.96
CA ASN A 170 -9.58 1.25 -25.28
C ASN A 170 -10.85 2.09 -25.27
N ARG A 171 -11.93 1.61 -24.61
CA ARG A 171 -13.16 2.39 -24.43
C ARG A 171 -12.91 3.71 -23.70
N LYS A 172 -12.10 3.69 -22.65
CA LYS A 172 -11.76 4.90 -21.89
C LYS A 172 -10.94 5.90 -22.73
N HIS A 173 -9.98 5.41 -23.50
CA HIS A 173 -9.19 6.25 -24.41
C HIS A 173 -10.04 6.91 -25.50
N ARG A 174 -10.96 6.14 -26.10
CA ARG A 174 -11.89 6.65 -27.11
C ARG A 174 -12.77 7.76 -26.54
N LYS A 175 -13.39 7.54 -25.37
CA LYS A 175 -14.22 8.55 -24.71
C LYS A 175 -13.47 9.85 -24.41
N LYS A 176 -12.23 9.73 -23.92
CA LYS A 176 -11.37 10.90 -23.66
C LYS A 176 -11.02 11.68 -24.93
N LYS A 177 -10.85 11.00 -26.07
CA LYS A 177 -10.59 11.60 -27.38
C LYS A 177 -11.83 12.32 -27.93
N GLU A 178 -13.02 11.78 -27.68
CA GLU A 178 -14.29 12.42 -28.04
C GLU A 178 -14.59 13.66 -27.18
N GLU A 179 -14.31 13.60 -25.87
CA GLU A 179 -14.42 14.75 -24.96
C GLU A 179 -13.44 15.88 -25.31
N ALA A 180 -12.23 15.57 -25.77
CA ALA A 180 -11.23 16.57 -26.16
C ALA A 180 -11.50 17.22 -27.54
N ARG A 181 -12.49 16.71 -28.29
CA ARG A 181 -12.91 17.25 -29.60
C ARG A 181 -14.17 18.13 -29.50
N LYS A 182 -14.79 18.19 -28.32
CA LYS A 182 -15.87 19.11 -27.99
C LYS A 182 -15.27 20.35 -27.33
#